data_AF-A0A553K1E0-F1
#
_entry.id   AF-A0A553K1E0-F1
#
_cell.length_a   1.000
_cell.length_b   1.000
_cell.length_c   1.000
_cell.angle_alpha   90.00
_cell.angle_beta   90.00
_cell.angle_gamma   90.00
#
_symmetry.space_group_name_H-M   'P 1'
#
loop_
_entity.id
_entity.type
_entity.pdbx_description
1 polymer ?
#
loop_
_entity_poly.entity_id
_entity_poly.type
_entity_poly.pdbx_seq_one_letter_code
_entity_poly.pdbx_strand_id
1 'polypeptide(L)'
;FRAMLASMLEKLEAEAGRIEVTFPYFVNKTAPVSGVQSLLDYEVTLAGESRNGDTRLFLKVLVPVTSLCPCSKKISQYGAHNQRSHVTIDAELAADLPVEALIRIAEEEASCELWGLLKRPDEKFVTERA
;
A
#
# COMPACT_ATOMS: atom_id res chain seq x y z
N PHE A 1 2.96 10.77 -16.42
CA PHE A 1 3.86 9.65 -16.75
C PHE A 1 4.00 9.42 -18.26
N ARG A 2 2.91 9.17 -19.01
CA ARG A 2 2.97 8.89 -20.47
C ARG A 2 3.80 9.89 -21.29
N ALA A 3 3.59 11.20 -21.10
CA ALA A 3 4.35 12.24 -21.80
C ALA A 3 5.86 12.23 -21.49
N MET A 4 6.24 11.93 -20.24
CA MET A 4 7.64 11.84 -19.82
C MET A 4 8.33 10.64 -20.48
N LEU A 5 7.64 9.50 -20.54
CA LEU A 5 8.14 8.30 -21.20
C LEU A 5 8.31 8.50 -22.71
N ALA A 6 7.33 9.11 -23.37
CA ALA A 6 7.42 9.45 -24.79
C ALA A 6 8.61 10.38 -25.09
N SER A 7 8.78 11.45 -24.28
CA SER A 7 9.91 12.37 -24.44
C SER A 7 11.26 11.69 -24.20
N MET A 8 11.34 10.74 -23.26
CA MET A 8 12.56 9.96 -23.03
C MET A 8 12.91 9.11 -24.26
N LEU A 9 11.95 8.39 -24.84
CA LEU A 9 12.18 7.55 -26.01
C LEU A 9 12.62 8.37 -27.24
N GLU A 10 11.97 9.51 -27.47
CA GLU A 10 12.34 10.43 -28.55
C GLU A 10 13.77 10.95 -28.39
N LYS A 11 14.15 11.38 -27.18
CA LYS A 11 15.49 11.90 -26.89
C LYS A 11 16.60 10.87 -27.00
N LEU A 12 16.28 9.59 -26.76
CA LEU A 12 17.25 8.49 -26.77
C LEU A 12 17.23 7.69 -28.06
N GLU A 13 16.39 8.06 -29.03
CA GLU A 13 16.20 7.34 -30.30
C GLU A 13 15.92 5.84 -30.08
N ALA A 14 15.09 5.51 -29.08
CA ALA A 14 14.85 4.13 -28.63
C ALA A 14 13.41 3.66 -28.92
N GLU A 15 13.26 2.39 -29.32
CA GLU A 15 11.96 1.77 -29.61
C GLU A 15 11.24 1.24 -28.36
N ALA A 16 11.96 1.12 -27.24
CA ALA A 16 11.44 0.63 -25.98
C ALA A 16 12.14 1.27 -24.78
N GLY A 17 11.40 1.41 -23.68
CA GLY A 17 11.94 1.98 -22.45
C GLY A 17 10.98 1.89 -21.28
N ARG A 18 11.52 2.08 -20.07
CA ARG A 18 10.78 2.03 -18.81
C ARG A 18 11.26 3.14 -17.90
N ILE A 19 10.33 3.83 -17.26
CA ILE A 19 10.60 4.74 -16.16
C ILE A 19 9.91 4.19 -14.92
N GLU A 20 10.63 4.17 -13.81
CA GLU A 20 10.13 3.75 -12.51
C GLU A 20 10.52 4.80 -11.46
N VAL A 21 9.56 5.18 -10.63
CA VAL A 21 9.76 6.16 -9.55
C VAL A 21 9.14 5.59 -8.29
N THR A 22 9.98 5.37 -7.27
CA THR A 22 9.58 4.90 -5.94
C THR A 22 9.72 6.03 -4.93
N PHE A 23 8.69 6.23 -4.12
CA PHE A 23 8.63 7.32 -3.14
C PHE A 23 7.75 6.96 -1.94
N PRO A 24 7.99 7.57 -0.76
CA PRO A 24 7.07 7.48 0.35
C PRO A 24 5.80 8.29 0.06
N TYR A 25 4.65 7.69 0.31
CA TYR A 25 3.32 8.29 0.22
C TYR A 25 2.69 8.36 1.60
N PHE A 26 2.23 9.53 2.01
CA PHE A 26 1.68 9.74 3.35
C PHE A 26 0.17 9.87 3.30
N VAL A 27 -0.54 9.06 4.08
CA VAL A 27 -1.99 9.17 4.28
C VAL A 27 -2.25 9.67 5.70
N ASN A 28 -3.12 10.66 5.84
CA ASN A 28 -3.59 11.11 7.15
C ASN A 28 -4.70 10.16 7.65
N LYS A 29 -4.38 9.34 8.65
CA LYS A 29 -5.29 8.35 9.23
C LYS A 29 -5.95 8.87 10.49
N THR A 30 -7.23 8.55 10.63
CA THR A 30 -8.03 8.87 11.83
C THR A 30 -8.12 7.62 12.71
N ALA A 31 -7.70 7.71 13.96
CA ALA A 31 -7.77 6.61 14.91
C ALA A 31 -9.23 6.17 15.16
N PRO A 32 -9.50 4.86 15.31
CA PRO A 32 -10.84 4.29 15.19
C PRO A 32 -11.80 4.67 16.32
N VAL A 33 -11.29 5.05 17.51
CA VAL A 33 -12.11 5.39 18.68
C VAL A 33 -11.93 6.84 19.10
N SER A 34 -10.67 7.28 19.29
CA SER A 34 -10.36 8.63 19.76
C SER A 34 -10.45 9.70 18.67
N GLY A 35 -10.44 9.30 17.40
CA GLY A 35 -10.43 10.22 16.26
C GLY A 35 -9.13 11.03 16.10
N VAL A 36 -8.08 10.72 16.88
CA VAL A 36 -6.80 11.42 16.73
C VAL A 36 -6.22 11.14 15.35
N GLN A 37 -5.75 12.19 14.68
CA GLN A 37 -5.18 12.09 13.34
C GLN A 37 -3.66 11.92 13.39
N SER A 38 -3.13 11.09 12.50
CA SER A 38 -1.69 10.86 12.36
C SER A 38 -1.35 10.44 10.93
N LEU A 39 -0.16 10.82 10.46
CA LEU A 39 0.34 10.36 9.17
C LEU A 39 0.85 8.92 9.30
N LEU A 40 0.55 8.12 8.27
CA LEU A 40 1.18 6.82 8.04
C LEU A 40 1.81 6.83 6.65
N ASP A 41 3.04 6.34 6.55
CA ASP A 41 3.78 6.19 5.31
C ASP A 41 3.56 4.83 4.66
N TYR A 42 3.50 4.85 3.33
CA TYR A 42 3.43 3.71 2.44
C TYR A 42 4.52 3.86 1.38
N GLU A 43 5.08 2.78 0.87
CA GLU A 43 5.96 2.86 -0.28
C GLU A 43 5.15 2.67 -1.56
N VAL A 44 5.25 3.64 -2.47
CA VAL A 44 4.55 3.63 -3.75
C VAL A 44 5.58 3.64 -4.87
N THR A 45 5.36 2.79 -5.86
CA THR A 45 6.12 2.78 -7.10
C THR A 45 5.16 3.05 -8.27
N LEU A 46 5.45 4.10 -9.02
CA LEU A 46 4.82 4.37 -10.31
C LEU A 46 5.78 3.93 -11.41
N ALA A 47 5.33 3.04 -12.28
CA ALA A 47 6.10 2.64 -13.45
C ALA A 47 5.31 2.86 -14.74
N GLY A 48 6.04 3.20 -15.80
CA GLY A 48 5.52 3.24 -17.15
C GLY A 48 6.50 2.57 -18.09
N GLU A 49 6.00 1.68 -18.94
CA GLU A 49 6.78 1.03 -19.98
C GLU A 49 6.14 1.28 -21.34
N SER A 50 6.99 1.46 -22.35
CA SER A 50 6.54 1.64 -23.73
C SER A 50 7.42 0.81 -24.63
N ARG A 51 6.81 0.09 -25.57
CA ARG A 51 7.49 -0.71 -26.57
C ARG A 51 6.67 -0.71 -27.85
N ASN A 52 7.28 -0.36 -28.97
CA ASN A 52 6.63 -0.37 -30.29
C ASN A 52 5.30 0.42 -30.31
N GLY A 53 5.20 1.50 -29.53
CA GLY A 53 3.98 2.32 -29.42
C GLY A 53 2.92 1.82 -28.44
N ASP A 54 3.03 0.60 -27.89
CA ASP A 54 2.18 0.14 -26.78
C ASP A 54 2.72 0.69 -25.46
N THR A 55 1.89 1.38 -24.67
CA THR A 55 2.28 1.99 -23.41
C THR A 55 1.42 1.48 -22.25
N ARG A 56 2.09 0.86 -21.27
CA ARG A 56 1.48 0.32 -20.06
C ARG A 56 1.93 1.10 -18.83
N LEU A 57 1.02 1.21 -17.87
CA LEU A 57 1.26 1.91 -16.61
C LEU A 57 1.03 0.92 -15.47
N PHE A 58 1.88 0.99 -14.46
CA PHE A 58 1.79 0.17 -13.28
C PHE A 58 1.80 1.05 -12.04
N LEU A 59 0.96 0.67 -11.09
CA LEU A 59 0.96 1.23 -9.75
C LEU A 59 1.19 0.09 -8.77
N LYS A 60 2.29 0.20 -8.03
CA LYS A 60 2.64 -0.74 -6.98
C LYS A 60 2.61 -0.03 -5.64
N VAL A 61 2.01 -0.67 -4.65
CA VAL A 61 1.96 -0.20 -3.27
C VAL A 61 2.47 -1.29 -2.33
N LEU A 62 3.27 -0.90 -1.35
CA LEU A 62 3.64 -1.74 -0.22
C LEU A 62 2.94 -1.18 1.02
N VAL A 63 2.04 -1.97 1.58
CA VAL A 63 1.13 -1.58 2.65
C VAL A 63 1.50 -2.33 3.93
N PRO A 64 1.94 -1.63 4.99
CA PRO A 64 2.21 -2.27 6.27
C PRO A 64 0.90 -2.51 7.03
N VAL A 65 0.70 -3.76 7.46
CA VAL A 65 -0.49 -4.21 8.19
C VAL A 65 -0.11 -5.04 9.41
N THR A 66 -1.06 -5.24 10.32
CA THR A 66 -0.95 -6.27 11.36
C THR A 66 -1.61 -7.54 10.87
N SER A 67 -0.93 -8.68 10.98
CA SER A 67 -1.52 -10.00 10.77
C SER A 67 -1.51 -10.80 12.07
N LEU A 68 -2.61 -11.48 12.37
CA LEU A 68 -2.75 -12.32 13.56
C LEU A 68 -2.95 -13.78 13.14
N CYS A 69 -2.16 -14.68 13.73
CA CYS A 69 -2.14 -16.07 13.31
C CYS A 69 -3.33 -16.86 13.90
N PRO A 70 -4.27 -17.34 13.06
CA PRO A 70 -5.43 -18.11 13.55
C PRO A 70 -5.00 -19.44 14.18
N CYS A 71 -3.89 -20.04 13.72
CA CYS A 71 -3.35 -21.27 14.28
C CYS A 71 -2.89 -21.08 15.73
N SER A 72 -2.18 -19.98 16.03
CA SER A 72 -1.72 -19.66 17.39
C SER A 72 -2.89 -19.41 18.34
N LYS A 73 -3.92 -18.69 17.88
CA LYS A 73 -5.15 -18.45 18.64
C LYS A 73 -5.88 -19.75 18.99
N LYS A 74 -5.91 -20.71 18.06
CA LYS A 74 -6.63 -21.98 18.24
C LYS A 74 -6.00 -22.90 19.29
N ILE A 75 -4.67 -22.85 19.45
CA ILE A 75 -3.93 -23.77 20.36
C ILE A 75 -3.60 -23.16 21.73
N SER A 76 -3.81 -21.85 21.91
CA SER A 76 -3.44 -21.13 23.13
C SER A 76 -4.68 -20.85 23.99
N GLN A 77 -4.56 -20.97 25.32
CA GLN A 77 -5.66 -20.63 26.24
C GLN A 77 -5.95 -19.12 26.29
N TYR A 78 -4.95 -18.29 26.02
CA TYR A 78 -5.04 -16.84 25.97
C TYR A 78 -4.00 -16.28 24.99
N GLY A 79 -4.36 -15.17 24.34
CA GLY A 79 -3.52 -14.49 23.37
C GLY A 79 -3.40 -15.23 22.03
N ALA A 80 -2.78 -14.55 21.06
CA ALA A 80 -2.40 -15.11 19.78
C ALA A 80 -1.19 -14.33 19.26
N HIS A 81 -0.28 -15.03 18.59
CA HIS A 81 0.84 -14.39 17.92
C HIS A 81 0.34 -13.47 16.79
N ASN A 82 0.87 -12.24 16.77
CA ASN A 82 0.75 -11.31 15.67
C ASN A 82 2.12 -10.70 15.31
N GLN A 83 2.17 -10.07 14.15
CA GLN A 83 3.36 -9.41 13.64
C GLN A 83 2.99 -8.33 12.64
N ARG A 84 3.94 -7.43 12.37
CA ARG A 84 3.86 -6.55 11.20
C ARG A 84 4.10 -7.37 9.94
N SER A 85 3.30 -7.14 8.92
CA SER A 85 3.42 -7.74 7.59
C SER A 85 3.38 -6.66 6.52
N HIS A 86 3.94 -6.96 5.36
CA HIS A 86 3.83 -6.12 4.18
C HIS A 86 2.98 -6.83 3.14
N VAL A 87 1.91 -6.17 2.71
CA VAL A 87 1.12 -6.58 1.55
C VAL A 87 1.59 -5.73 0.38
N THR A 88 2.10 -6.37 -0.67
CA THR A 88 2.50 -5.69 -1.89
C THR A 88 1.50 -5.99 -2.99
N ILE A 89 0.89 -4.95 -3.54
CA ILE A 89 0.01 -5.05 -4.70
C ILE A 89 0.72 -4.35 -5.86
N ASP A 90 0.93 -5.06 -6.96
CA ASP A 90 1.48 -4.52 -8.22
C ASP A 90 0.43 -4.70 -9.30
N ALA A 91 -0.13 -3.58 -9.79
CA ALA A 91 -1.27 -3.58 -10.69
C ALA A 91 -0.96 -2.84 -12.00
N GLU A 92 -1.24 -3.50 -13.12
CA GLU A 92 -1.34 -2.83 -14.42
C GLU A 92 -2.64 -2.02 -14.48
N LEU A 93 -2.53 -0.74 -14.80
CA LEU A 93 -3.64 0.20 -14.78
C LEU A 93 -4.35 0.25 -16.14
N ALA A 94 -5.60 -0.20 -16.17
CA ALA A 94 -6.49 0.01 -17.31
C ALA A 94 -7.00 1.46 -17.42
N ALA A 95 -7.08 2.17 -16.29
CA ALA A 95 -7.48 3.57 -16.17
C ALA A 95 -6.81 4.19 -14.94
N ASP A 96 -6.98 5.50 -14.75
CA ASP A 96 -6.46 6.18 -13.57
C ASP A 96 -7.07 5.61 -12.29
N LEU A 97 -6.22 5.19 -11.36
CA LEU A 97 -6.58 4.63 -10.07
C LEU A 97 -5.81 5.37 -8.97
N PRO A 98 -6.49 5.91 -7.93
CA PRO A 98 -5.80 6.54 -6.83
C PRO A 98 -5.01 5.50 -6.02
N VAL A 99 -3.84 5.91 -5.50
CA VAL A 99 -2.97 5.07 -4.66
C VAL A 99 -3.76 4.50 -3.47
N GLU A 100 -4.61 5.33 -2.88
CA GLU A 100 -5.45 4.99 -1.74
C GLU A 100 -6.39 3.82 -2.01
N ALA A 101 -6.84 3.61 -3.26
CA ALA A 101 -7.72 2.48 -3.58
C ALA A 101 -7.00 1.14 -3.32
N LEU A 102 -5.75 1.01 -3.75
CA LEU A 102 -4.96 -0.19 -3.49
C LEU A 102 -4.57 -0.33 -2.01
N ILE A 103 -4.26 0.79 -1.35
CA ILE A 103 -4.01 0.81 0.09
C ILE A 103 -5.23 0.27 0.85
N ARG A 104 -6.43 0.76 0.54
CA ARG A 104 -7.67 0.32 1.20
C ARG A 104 -7.96 -1.16 0.99
N ILE A 105 -7.76 -1.68 -0.22
CA ILE A 105 -7.90 -3.12 -0.48
C ILE A 105 -7.00 -3.94 0.46
N ALA A 106 -5.72 -3.56 0.60
CA ALA A 106 -4.80 -4.27 1.49
C ALA A 106 -5.16 -4.12 2.98
N GLU A 107 -5.64 -2.95 3.40
CA GLU A 107 -6.01 -2.67 4.79
C GLU A 107 -7.29 -3.37 5.22
N GLU A 108 -8.29 -3.44 4.34
CA GLU A 108 -9.61 -4.05 4.63
C GLU A 108 -9.53 -5.57 4.73
N GLU A 109 -8.61 -6.19 4.00
CA GLU A 109 -8.38 -7.64 4.00
C GLU A 109 -7.34 -8.10 5.04
N ALA A 110 -6.72 -7.16 5.78
CA ALA A 110 -5.82 -7.49 6.88
C ALA A 110 -6.59 -7.83 8.16
N SER A 111 -5.93 -8.52 9.10
CA SER A 111 -6.44 -8.67 10.47
C SER A 111 -6.75 -7.29 11.08
N CYS A 112 -5.79 -6.38 10.98
CA CYS A 112 -6.00 -4.98 11.35
C CYS A 112 -5.03 -4.06 10.58
N GLU A 113 -5.54 -2.91 10.14
CA GLU A 113 -4.71 -1.85 9.57
C GLU A 113 -3.85 -1.16 10.65
N LEU A 114 -2.90 -0.31 10.23
CA LEU A 114 -2.03 0.43 11.14
C LEU A 114 -2.45 1.89 11.28
N TRP A 115 -2.11 2.49 12.42
CA TRP A 115 -2.18 3.92 12.67
C TRP A 115 -0.87 4.39 13.30
N GLY A 116 -0.39 5.58 12.94
CA GLY A 116 0.85 6.14 13.48
C GLY A 116 0.72 6.56 14.95
N LEU A 117 -0.48 6.92 15.39
CA LEU A 117 -0.76 7.31 16.77
C LEU A 117 -2.07 6.67 17.27
N LEU A 118 -2.00 5.99 18.40
CA LEU A 118 -3.13 5.39 19.09
C LEU A 118 -3.22 5.94 20.52
N LYS A 119 -4.44 6.14 21.02
CA LYS A 119 -4.71 6.33 22.45
C LYS A 119 -5.16 5.01 23.07
N ARG A 120 -5.21 4.95 24.40
CA ARG A 120 -5.60 3.72 25.13
C ARG A 120 -6.92 3.09 24.63
N PRO A 121 -8.00 3.84 24.35
CA PRO A 121 -9.22 3.25 23.78
C PRO A 121 -9.02 2.66 22.37
N ASP A 122 -8.14 3.26 21.56
CA ASP A 122 -7.83 2.76 20.23
C ASP A 122 -6.98 1.48 20.29
N GLU A 123 -5.97 1.44 21.17
CA GLU A 123 -5.14 0.25 21.41
C GLU A 123 -5.98 -0.97 21.80
N LYS A 124 -7.00 -0.75 22.65
CA LYS A 124 -7.99 -1.78 22.99
C LYS A 124 -8.71 -2.28 21.74
N PHE A 125 -9.25 -1.36 20.94
CA PHE A 125 -10.02 -1.70 19.73
C PHE A 125 -9.19 -2.51 18.73
N VAL A 126 -7.98 -2.06 18.40
CA VAL A 126 -7.15 -2.73 17.38
C VAL A 126 -6.70 -4.11 17.84
N THR A 127 -6.49 -4.30 19.16
CA THR A 127 -6.16 -5.60 19.74
C THR A 127 -7.34 -6.57 19.69
N GLU A 128 -8.56 -6.08 19.90
CA GLU A 128 -9.79 -6.88 19.84
C GLU A 128 -10.24 -7.18 18.40
N ARG A 129 -9.94 -6.28 17.46
CA ARG A 129 -10.31 -6.41 16.04
C ARG A 129 -9.46 -7.43 15.28
N ALA A 130 -8.16 -7.52 15.59
CA ALA A 130 -7.17 -8.30 14.84
C ALA A 130 -7.41 -9.83 14.82
#